data_AF-A0A6I1JDM4-F1
#
_entry.id   AF-A0A6I1JDM4-F1
#
_cell.length_a   1.000
_cell.length_b   1.000
_cell.length_c   1.000
_cell.angle_alpha   90.00
_cell.angle_beta   90.00
_cell.angle_gamma   90.00
#
_symmetry.space_group_name_H-M   'P 1'
#
loop_
_entity.id
_entity.type
_entity.pdbx_description
1 polymer ?
#
loop_
_entity_poly.entity_id
_entity_poly.type
_entity_poly.pdbx_seq_one_letter_code
_entity_poly.pdbx_strand_id
1 'polypeptide(L)'
;MPIVNRISALHEEVTAWRRDFHENPELMFDVHRTAGIVAEKLKEFGCDEVVPGIGKTGVVGIIKGRNTGSGKVVGLRADMDALPLTEITGLPHASKVPGKMHACGHDGHTAMLLGAAKYLAETRNFDGTVAVIFQPAEEGGGGGREMVNDGMMDRFGIQEVYGMHNAPGLPVGKFALRPGPLMAAADRIQIDVEGKGGHAAKPHLAVDTILIATQIVNNVQSIVSRNVDPLGNAVVSICAFNAGFTDNVIPQTATLLGTVRTLTPEMRDLVEKRLHQIVEGTAAMYGGTAKLTYHRDYPVTKNHADNAIFAGDAAAARPGRHRIGAPPGL
;
A
#
# COMPACT_ATOMS: atom_id res chain seq x y z
N MET A 1 25.43 -35.21 13.25
CA MET A 1 24.73 -34.83 12.00
C MET A 1 24.57 -33.32 12.02
N PRO A 2 24.99 -32.57 10.97
CA PRO A 2 24.73 -31.14 10.94
C PRO A 2 23.22 -30.89 10.94
N ILE A 3 22.77 -29.85 11.64
CA ILE A 3 21.39 -29.37 11.59
C ILE A 3 21.13 -28.99 10.13
N VAL A 4 20.39 -29.83 9.41
CA VAL A 4 19.94 -29.50 8.06
C VAL A 4 18.97 -28.34 8.21
N ASN A 5 19.38 -27.15 7.79
CA ASN A 5 18.48 -26.01 7.71
C ASN A 5 17.44 -26.31 6.61
N ARG A 6 16.32 -26.93 6.98
CA ARG A 6 15.28 -27.38 6.05
C ARG A 6 14.82 -26.26 5.12
N ILE A 7 14.81 -25.01 5.59
CA ILE A 7 14.49 -23.83 4.78
C ILE A 7 15.54 -23.60 3.68
N SER A 8 16.83 -23.81 3.95
CA SER A 8 17.88 -23.72 2.93
C SER A 8 17.70 -24.78 1.83
N ALA A 9 17.19 -25.97 2.17
CA ALA A 9 16.90 -27.01 1.19
C ALA A 9 15.71 -26.67 0.26
N LEU A 10 14.86 -25.70 0.64
CA LEU A 10 13.75 -25.22 -0.20
C LEU A 10 14.18 -24.13 -1.19
N HIS A 11 15.45 -23.69 -1.18
CA HIS A 11 15.88 -22.50 -1.92
C HIS A 11 15.64 -22.59 -3.43
N GLU A 12 15.99 -23.72 -4.06
CA GLU A 12 15.80 -23.91 -5.51
C GLU A 12 14.31 -23.92 -5.87
N GLU A 13 13.49 -24.59 -5.06
CA GLU A 13 12.04 -24.69 -5.26
C GLU A 13 11.34 -23.33 -5.10
N VAL A 14 11.67 -22.59 -4.04
CA VAL A 14 11.16 -21.23 -3.81
C VAL A 14 11.61 -20.27 -4.92
N THR A 15 12.84 -20.43 -5.41
CA THR A 15 13.35 -19.65 -6.55
C THR A 15 12.57 -19.97 -7.82
N ALA A 16 12.23 -21.23 -8.04
CA ALA A 16 11.43 -21.65 -9.18
C ALA A 16 10.01 -21.04 -9.14
N TRP A 17 9.34 -21.04 -7.99
CA TRP A 17 8.04 -20.37 -7.83
C TRP A 17 8.14 -18.87 -8.09
N ARG A 18 9.13 -18.21 -7.49
CA ARG A 18 9.36 -16.77 -7.71
C ARG A 18 9.52 -16.46 -9.20
N ARG A 19 10.33 -17.25 -9.93
CA ARG A 19 10.55 -17.05 -11.37
C ARG A 19 9.29 -17.33 -12.18
N ASP A 20 8.52 -18.36 -11.84
CA ASP A 20 7.25 -18.65 -12.50
C ASP A 20 6.26 -17.48 -12.35
N PHE A 21 6.10 -16.95 -11.14
CA PHE A 21 5.25 -15.78 -10.91
C PHE A 21 5.77 -14.54 -11.64
N HIS A 22 7.09 -14.32 -11.64
CA HIS A 22 7.71 -13.21 -12.36
C HIS A 22 7.45 -13.25 -13.88
N GLU A 23 7.51 -14.44 -14.47
CA GLU A 23 7.27 -14.64 -15.91
C GLU A 23 5.79 -14.48 -16.28
N ASN A 24 4.86 -14.64 -15.34
CA ASN A 24 3.42 -14.67 -15.57
C ASN A 24 2.63 -13.68 -14.67
N PRO A 25 2.96 -12.37 -14.71
CA PRO A 25 2.35 -11.39 -13.82
C PRO A 25 0.86 -11.13 -14.12
N GLU A 26 0.07 -11.00 -13.06
CA GLU A 26 -1.35 -10.66 -13.09
C GLU A 26 -1.60 -9.37 -12.28
N LEU A 27 -2.65 -8.62 -12.62
CA LEU A 27 -2.86 -7.27 -12.07
C LEU A 27 -4.01 -7.25 -11.07
N MET A 28 -3.90 -6.39 -10.06
CA MET A 28 -5.01 -6.02 -9.20
C MET A 28 -5.73 -7.25 -8.62
N PHE A 29 -7.05 -7.35 -8.82
CA PHE A 29 -7.85 -8.49 -8.39
C PHE A 29 -7.81 -9.68 -9.36
N ASP A 30 -7.27 -9.53 -10.57
CA ASP A 30 -7.32 -10.55 -11.62
C ASP A 30 -6.14 -11.55 -11.53
N VAL A 31 -5.70 -11.86 -10.30
CA VAL A 31 -4.58 -12.77 -9.99
C VAL A 31 -4.99 -14.25 -9.95
N HIS A 32 -5.83 -14.67 -10.90
CA HIS A 32 -6.48 -15.99 -10.88
C HIS A 32 -5.50 -17.16 -10.99
N ARG A 33 -4.50 -17.07 -11.87
CA ARG A 33 -3.47 -18.11 -12.04
C ARG A 33 -2.62 -18.21 -10.78
N THR A 34 -2.15 -17.06 -10.29
CA THR A 34 -1.29 -16.97 -9.11
C THR A 34 -2.01 -17.51 -7.87
N ALA A 35 -3.24 -17.06 -7.64
CA ALA A 35 -4.10 -17.56 -6.56
C ALA A 35 -4.39 -19.06 -6.69
N GLY A 36 -4.64 -19.56 -7.90
CA GLY A 36 -4.85 -20.98 -8.18
C GLY A 36 -3.64 -21.83 -7.77
N ILE A 37 -2.44 -21.45 -8.23
CA ILE A 37 -1.18 -22.13 -7.88
C ILE A 37 -0.95 -22.09 -6.37
N VAL A 38 -1.14 -20.94 -5.73
CA VAL A 38 -1.02 -20.80 -4.28
C VAL A 38 -1.97 -21.77 -3.56
N ALA A 39 -3.25 -21.79 -3.94
CA ALA A 39 -4.23 -22.67 -3.30
C ALA A 39 -3.90 -24.16 -3.50
N GLU A 40 -3.43 -24.56 -4.68
CA GLU A 40 -2.99 -25.93 -4.95
C GLU A 40 -1.77 -26.30 -4.09
N LYS A 41 -0.76 -25.43 -4.03
CA LYS A 41 0.45 -25.65 -3.23
C LYS A 41 0.14 -25.76 -1.74
N LEU A 42 -0.72 -24.90 -1.20
CA LEU A 42 -1.12 -24.99 0.20
C LEU A 42 -1.84 -26.32 0.54
N LYS A 43 -2.65 -26.85 -0.38
CA LYS A 43 -3.26 -28.18 -0.25
C LYS A 43 -2.19 -29.28 -0.30
N GLU A 44 -1.28 -29.22 -1.27
CA GLU A 44 -0.15 -30.17 -1.39
C GLU A 44 0.72 -30.20 -0.13
N PHE A 45 0.95 -29.05 0.51
CA PHE A 45 1.74 -28.96 1.74
C PHE A 45 1.02 -29.53 2.96
N GLY A 46 -0.29 -29.79 2.85
CA GLY A 46 -1.11 -30.32 3.94
C GLY A 46 -1.55 -29.27 4.94
N CYS A 47 -1.89 -28.05 4.49
CA CYS A 47 -2.57 -27.06 5.33
C CYS A 47 -3.94 -27.62 5.79
N ASP A 48 -4.34 -27.31 7.02
CA ASP A 48 -5.58 -27.82 7.64
C ASP A 48 -6.84 -27.27 6.96
N GLU A 49 -6.79 -26.03 6.46
CA GLU A 49 -7.84 -25.42 5.65
C GLU A 49 -7.19 -24.57 4.56
N VAL A 50 -7.75 -24.55 3.35
CA VAL A 50 -7.33 -23.66 2.25
C VAL A 50 -8.57 -23.02 1.66
N VAL A 51 -8.64 -21.69 1.76
CA VAL A 51 -9.80 -20.90 1.41
C VAL A 51 -9.43 -19.88 0.33
N PRO A 52 -9.63 -20.22 -0.95
CA PRO A 52 -9.55 -19.22 -2.02
C PRO A 52 -10.81 -18.34 -2.02
N GLY A 53 -10.73 -17.21 -2.70
CA GLY A 53 -11.88 -16.35 -2.96
C GLY A 53 -12.17 -15.30 -1.88
N ILE A 54 -11.27 -15.11 -0.91
CA ILE A 54 -11.39 -14.07 0.12
C ILE A 54 -10.90 -12.75 -0.46
N GLY A 55 -11.69 -11.68 -0.39
CA GLY A 55 -11.38 -10.42 -1.06
C GLY A 55 -11.30 -10.61 -2.59
N LYS A 56 -12.27 -11.33 -3.16
CA LYS A 56 -12.34 -11.78 -4.56
C LYS A 56 -11.38 -12.91 -4.95
N THR A 57 -10.07 -12.68 -4.95
CA THR A 57 -9.07 -13.65 -5.43
C THR A 57 -7.98 -13.96 -4.41
N GLY A 58 -8.08 -13.42 -3.21
CA GLY A 58 -7.17 -13.76 -2.13
C GLY A 58 -7.33 -15.21 -1.65
N VAL A 59 -6.26 -15.73 -1.06
CA VAL A 59 -6.20 -17.10 -0.56
C VAL A 59 -5.70 -17.07 0.88
N VAL A 60 -6.40 -17.78 1.76
CA VAL A 60 -5.96 -18.00 3.15
C VAL A 60 -5.74 -19.49 3.39
N GLY A 61 -4.55 -19.84 3.86
CA GLY A 61 -4.23 -21.19 4.34
C GLY A 61 -4.13 -21.21 5.86
N ILE A 62 -4.72 -22.21 6.51
CA ILE A 62 -4.64 -22.40 7.96
C ILE A 62 -3.71 -23.57 8.27
N ILE A 63 -2.75 -23.35 9.16
CA ILE A 63 -1.79 -24.36 9.61
C ILE A 63 -1.84 -24.43 11.13
N LYS A 64 -2.29 -25.57 11.66
CA LYS A 64 -2.29 -25.85 13.10
C LYS A 64 -0.94 -26.38 13.53
N GLY A 65 -0.43 -25.84 14.63
CA GLY A 65 0.74 -26.36 15.30
C GLY A 65 0.49 -27.77 15.83
N ARG A 66 1.57 -28.45 16.21
CA ARG A 66 1.51 -29.75 16.90
C ARG A 66 0.69 -29.63 18.18
N ASN A 67 0.77 -28.47 18.82
CA ASN A 67 -0.09 -28.07 19.92
C ASN A 67 -0.90 -26.83 19.51
N THR A 68 -2.08 -26.66 20.11
CA THR A 68 -2.94 -25.48 19.93
C THR A 68 -3.40 -24.91 21.27
N GLY A 69 -2.74 -25.29 22.36
CA GLY A 69 -3.10 -24.93 23.73
C GLY A 69 -2.92 -23.44 24.04
N SER A 70 -2.06 -22.75 23.29
CA SER A 70 -1.90 -21.30 23.42
C SER A 70 -3.15 -20.51 22.99
N GLY A 71 -3.99 -21.07 22.11
CA GLY A 71 -5.11 -20.37 21.49
C GLY A 71 -4.72 -19.20 20.58
N LYS A 72 -3.41 -19.01 20.31
CA LYS A 72 -2.93 -17.90 19.49
C LYS A 72 -3.12 -18.16 18.00
N VAL A 73 -3.49 -17.13 17.26
CA VAL A 73 -3.59 -17.17 15.79
C VAL A 73 -2.81 -16.01 15.18
N VAL A 74 -1.74 -16.33 14.46
CA VAL A 74 -0.85 -15.35 13.82
C VAL A 74 -1.04 -15.38 12.30
N GLY A 75 -1.27 -14.22 11.72
CA GLY A 75 -1.30 -14.00 10.28
C GLY A 75 0.10 -13.72 9.71
N LEU A 76 0.48 -14.39 8.64
CA LEU A 76 1.66 -14.07 7.82
C LEU A 76 1.17 -13.66 6.44
N ARG A 77 1.41 -12.41 6.03
CA ARG A 77 0.82 -11.81 4.82
C ARG A 77 1.85 -11.57 3.72
N ALA A 78 1.48 -11.91 2.50
CA ALA A 78 2.17 -11.55 1.26
C ALA A 78 1.16 -11.08 0.21
N ASP A 79 1.52 -10.07 -0.58
CA ASP A 79 0.80 -9.60 -1.76
C ASP A 79 1.17 -10.43 -3.01
N MET A 80 0.26 -10.46 -3.99
CA MET A 80 0.38 -11.28 -5.20
C MET A 80 0.34 -10.51 -6.52
N ASP A 81 -0.18 -9.28 -6.56
CA ASP A 81 -0.40 -8.55 -7.81
C ASP A 81 0.86 -7.89 -8.37
N ALA A 82 0.86 -7.65 -9.67
CA ALA A 82 1.92 -6.98 -10.42
C ALA A 82 1.48 -5.58 -10.88
N LEU A 83 2.36 -4.88 -11.59
CA LEU A 83 2.14 -3.53 -12.10
C LEU A 83 1.96 -3.49 -13.63
N PRO A 84 1.17 -2.53 -14.17
CA PRO A 84 0.91 -2.38 -15.61
C PRO A 84 2.06 -1.65 -16.33
N LEU A 85 3.24 -2.27 -16.38
CA LEU A 85 4.41 -1.74 -17.07
C LEU A 85 5.18 -2.82 -17.83
N THR A 86 5.84 -2.43 -18.91
CA THR A 86 6.67 -3.32 -19.72
C THR A 86 8.01 -3.55 -19.04
N GLU A 87 8.35 -4.82 -18.81
CA GLU A 87 9.65 -5.18 -18.27
C GLU A 87 10.79 -4.94 -19.27
N ILE A 88 11.88 -4.32 -18.79
CA ILE A 88 13.07 -4.00 -19.57
C ILE A 88 14.37 -4.55 -18.95
N THR A 89 14.26 -5.52 -18.03
CA THR A 89 15.41 -6.05 -17.28
C THR A 89 16.35 -6.91 -18.13
N GLY A 90 15.82 -7.56 -19.17
CA GLY A 90 16.56 -8.55 -19.98
C GLY A 90 16.87 -9.86 -19.24
N LEU A 91 16.25 -10.12 -18.09
CA LEU A 91 16.50 -11.34 -17.31
C LEU A 91 15.98 -12.59 -18.05
N PRO A 92 16.60 -13.77 -17.86
CA PRO A 92 16.12 -15.02 -18.46
C PRO A 92 14.70 -15.44 -18.05
N HIS A 93 14.19 -14.87 -16.96
CA HIS A 93 12.86 -15.09 -16.39
C HIS A 93 12.03 -13.81 -16.40
N ALA A 94 12.30 -12.89 -17.34
CA ALA A 94 11.50 -11.70 -17.53
C ALA A 94 10.05 -12.08 -17.90
N SER A 95 9.12 -11.17 -17.58
CA SER A 95 7.70 -11.27 -17.91
C SER A 95 7.48 -11.66 -19.36
N LYS A 96 6.68 -12.70 -19.55
CA LYS A 96 6.18 -13.17 -20.85
C LYS A 96 4.83 -12.53 -21.19
N VAL A 97 4.27 -11.73 -20.29
CA VAL A 97 2.96 -11.09 -20.45
C VAL A 97 3.16 -9.62 -20.81
N PRO A 98 2.83 -9.20 -22.06
CA PRO A 98 3.07 -7.82 -22.50
C PRO A 98 2.40 -6.78 -21.59
N GLY A 99 3.15 -5.73 -21.25
CA GLY A 99 2.67 -4.61 -20.44
C GLY A 99 2.43 -4.92 -18.96
N LYS A 100 2.94 -6.04 -18.44
CA LYS A 100 2.85 -6.41 -17.02
C LYS A 100 4.20 -6.85 -16.47
N MET A 101 4.52 -6.45 -15.24
CA MET A 101 5.78 -6.80 -14.57
C MET A 101 5.62 -6.81 -13.05
N HIS A 102 6.21 -7.79 -12.37
CA HIS A 102 6.43 -7.72 -10.92
C HIS A 102 7.57 -6.76 -10.58
N ALA A 103 7.31 -5.46 -10.68
CA ALA A 103 8.29 -4.41 -10.40
C ALA A 103 8.39 -4.02 -8.91
N CYS A 104 7.42 -4.42 -8.08
CA CYS A 104 7.41 -4.22 -6.62
C CYS A 104 7.84 -5.48 -5.84
N GLY A 105 8.06 -6.60 -6.53
CA GLY A 105 8.60 -7.83 -5.94
C GLY A 105 7.61 -8.75 -5.22
N HIS A 106 6.31 -8.58 -5.48
CA HIS A 106 5.22 -9.39 -4.90
C HIS A 106 5.33 -10.89 -5.27
N ASP A 107 5.93 -11.21 -6.42
CA ASP A 107 6.37 -12.57 -6.79
C ASP A 107 7.30 -13.19 -5.74
N GLY A 108 8.25 -12.39 -5.24
CA GLY A 108 9.16 -12.77 -4.17
C GLY A 108 8.45 -12.93 -2.83
N HIS A 109 7.53 -12.03 -2.48
CA HIS A 109 6.76 -12.11 -1.24
C HIS A 109 5.91 -13.38 -1.21
N THR A 110 5.18 -13.64 -2.30
CA THR A 110 4.36 -14.85 -2.48
C THR A 110 5.21 -16.11 -2.38
N ALA A 111 6.34 -16.18 -3.09
CA ALA A 111 7.22 -17.35 -3.05
C ALA A 111 7.82 -17.59 -1.64
N MET A 112 8.23 -16.53 -0.94
CA MET A 112 8.74 -16.63 0.44
C MET A 112 7.67 -17.15 1.39
N LEU A 113 6.43 -16.67 1.28
CA LEU A 113 5.34 -17.13 2.14
C LEU A 113 4.94 -18.59 1.84
N LEU A 114 4.95 -19.02 0.57
CA LEU A 114 4.79 -20.44 0.22
C LEU A 114 5.88 -21.31 0.86
N GLY A 115 7.15 -20.86 0.83
CA GLY A 115 8.25 -21.57 1.47
C GLY A 115 8.07 -21.69 2.99
N ALA A 116 7.62 -20.61 3.64
CA ALA A 116 7.29 -20.62 5.06
C ALA A 116 6.12 -21.56 5.37
N ALA A 117 5.04 -21.50 4.57
CA ALA A 117 3.87 -22.36 4.70
C ALA A 117 4.26 -23.85 4.61
N LYS A 118 5.07 -24.23 3.62
CA LYS A 118 5.56 -25.60 3.45
C LYS A 118 6.32 -26.08 4.67
N TYR A 119 7.26 -25.27 5.18
CA TYR A 119 8.04 -25.62 6.38
C TYR A 119 7.17 -25.75 7.63
N LEU A 120 6.22 -24.83 7.84
CA LEU A 120 5.31 -24.86 8.98
C LEU A 120 4.36 -26.05 8.93
N ALA A 121 3.82 -26.39 7.76
CA ALA A 121 2.93 -27.53 7.57
C ALA A 121 3.67 -28.87 7.73
N GLU A 122 4.93 -28.96 7.28
CA GLU A 122 5.78 -30.16 7.44
C GLU A 122 6.17 -30.40 8.91
N THR A 123 6.61 -29.36 9.61
CA THR A 123 7.18 -29.53 10.96
C THR A 123 6.16 -29.41 12.08
N ARG A 124 5.17 -28.53 11.89
CA ARG A 124 4.16 -28.11 12.88
C ARG A 124 4.76 -27.78 14.25
N ASN A 125 6.03 -27.38 14.30
CA ASN A 125 6.78 -27.26 15.55
C ASN A 125 6.52 -25.92 16.25
N PHE A 126 5.26 -25.69 16.62
CA PHE A 126 4.79 -24.50 17.32
C PHE A 126 3.49 -24.82 18.08
N ASP A 127 3.10 -23.94 18.99
CA ASP A 127 1.86 -24.02 19.76
C ASP A 127 0.91 -22.88 19.37
N GLY A 128 -0.17 -23.19 18.64
CA GLY A 128 -1.14 -22.23 18.12
C GLY A 128 -1.49 -22.50 16.66
N THR A 129 -1.96 -21.47 15.96
CA THR A 129 -2.37 -21.53 14.55
C THR A 129 -1.70 -20.43 13.75
N VAL A 130 -1.30 -20.72 12.52
CA VAL A 130 -0.80 -19.74 11.56
C VAL A 130 -1.79 -19.62 10.40
N ALA A 131 -2.22 -18.40 10.09
CA ALA A 131 -2.95 -18.08 8.86
C ALA A 131 -1.97 -17.49 7.84
N VAL A 132 -1.69 -18.19 6.75
CA VAL A 132 -0.91 -17.65 5.63
C VAL A 132 -1.86 -16.94 4.67
N ILE A 133 -1.67 -15.62 4.51
CA ILE A 133 -2.59 -14.70 3.86
C ILE A 133 -1.95 -14.22 2.56
N PHE A 134 -2.50 -14.65 1.43
CA PHE A 134 -2.09 -14.23 0.10
C PHE A 134 -3.10 -13.21 -0.41
N GLN A 135 -2.69 -11.94 -0.42
CA GLN A 135 -3.55 -10.80 -0.69
C GLN A 135 -3.46 -10.37 -2.17
N PRO A 136 -4.59 -10.13 -2.84
CA PRO A 136 -4.58 -9.50 -4.16
C PRO A 136 -4.50 -7.97 -4.04
N ALA A 137 -4.38 -7.30 -5.18
CA ALA A 137 -4.68 -5.89 -5.38
C ALA A 137 -4.08 -4.92 -4.34
N GLU A 138 -2.81 -5.07 -4.00
CA GLU A 138 -2.08 -4.13 -3.16
C GLU A 138 -1.80 -2.81 -3.89
N GLU A 139 -1.59 -2.84 -5.21
CA GLU A 139 -1.16 -1.69 -6.02
C GLU A 139 -2.30 -0.72 -6.37
N GLY A 140 -3.02 -0.24 -5.35
CA GLY A 140 -4.15 0.71 -5.46
C GLY A 140 -5.54 0.07 -5.45
N GLY A 141 -5.64 -1.25 -5.35
CA GLY A 141 -6.93 -1.96 -5.35
C GLY A 141 -7.58 -2.09 -3.97
N GLY A 142 -6.82 -1.92 -2.90
CA GLY A 142 -7.29 -2.09 -1.53
C GLY A 142 -7.62 -3.55 -1.19
N GLY A 143 -6.92 -4.54 -1.76
CA GLY A 143 -7.29 -5.95 -1.56
C GLY A 143 -7.28 -6.40 -0.10
N GLY A 144 -6.40 -5.83 0.74
CA GLY A 144 -6.43 -6.08 2.19
C GLY A 144 -7.74 -5.61 2.85
N ARG A 145 -8.30 -4.47 2.43
CA ARG A 145 -9.62 -3.99 2.89
C ARG A 145 -10.71 -4.97 2.50
N GLU A 146 -10.70 -5.45 1.26
CA GLU A 146 -11.72 -6.39 0.78
C GLU A 146 -11.64 -7.74 1.49
N MET A 147 -10.43 -8.25 1.78
CA MET A 147 -10.27 -9.48 2.57
C MET A 147 -10.81 -9.31 4.00
N VAL A 148 -10.56 -8.16 4.63
CA VAL A 148 -11.11 -7.85 5.96
C VAL A 148 -12.63 -7.73 5.91
N ASN A 149 -13.19 -7.06 4.89
CA ASN A 149 -14.64 -6.94 4.69
C ASN A 149 -15.32 -8.29 4.46
N ASP A 150 -14.64 -9.23 3.80
CA ASP A 150 -15.09 -10.62 3.65
C ASP A 150 -14.94 -11.45 4.94
N GLY A 151 -14.62 -10.81 6.06
CA GLY A 151 -14.61 -11.42 7.38
C GLY A 151 -13.37 -12.25 7.69
N MET A 152 -12.26 -12.10 6.93
CA MET A 152 -11.03 -12.88 7.12
C MET A 152 -10.56 -12.90 8.57
N MET A 153 -10.50 -11.73 9.21
CA MET A 153 -9.96 -11.60 10.57
C MET A 153 -10.79 -12.40 11.57
N ASP A 154 -12.11 -12.20 11.55
CA ASP A 154 -13.04 -12.83 12.49
C ASP A 154 -13.20 -14.33 12.19
N ARG A 155 -13.33 -14.70 10.91
CA ARG A 155 -13.51 -16.09 10.46
C ARG A 155 -12.40 -17.00 10.96
N PHE A 156 -11.15 -16.52 10.91
CA PHE A 156 -9.98 -17.32 11.30
C PHE A 156 -9.46 -16.96 12.71
N GLY A 157 -10.10 -16.00 13.39
CA GLY A 157 -9.70 -15.56 14.73
C GLY A 157 -8.28 -14.96 14.79
N ILE A 158 -7.84 -14.29 13.72
CA ILE A 158 -6.48 -13.75 13.61
C ILE A 158 -6.28 -12.61 14.63
N GLN A 159 -5.26 -12.74 15.48
CA GLN A 159 -5.01 -11.80 16.58
C GLN A 159 -3.91 -10.78 16.24
N GLU A 160 -2.96 -11.16 15.38
CA GLU A 160 -1.86 -10.31 14.93
C GLU A 160 -1.46 -10.70 13.52
N VAL A 161 -0.95 -9.74 12.74
CA VAL A 161 -0.51 -9.96 11.35
C VAL A 161 0.90 -9.40 11.18
N TYR A 162 1.77 -10.20 10.57
CA TYR A 162 3.12 -9.79 10.17
C TYR A 162 3.24 -9.85 8.65
N GLY A 163 3.81 -8.79 8.09
CA GLY A 163 4.18 -8.70 6.67
C GLY A 163 5.61 -8.19 6.54
N MET A 164 6.20 -8.42 5.38
CA MET A 164 7.48 -7.84 5.00
C MET A 164 7.45 -7.44 3.53
N HIS A 165 8.17 -6.38 3.20
CA HIS A 165 8.37 -5.94 1.83
C HIS A 165 9.88 -5.94 1.55
N ASN A 166 10.28 -6.32 0.34
CA ASN A 166 11.65 -6.07 -0.08
C ASN A 166 11.89 -4.55 -0.20
N ALA A 167 13.14 -4.09 -0.11
CA ALA A 167 13.42 -2.66 -0.20
C ALA A 167 14.65 -2.48 -1.10
N PRO A 168 14.47 -2.13 -2.39
CA PRO A 168 15.59 -1.78 -3.27
C PRO A 168 16.47 -0.71 -2.61
N GLY A 169 17.79 -0.97 -2.56
CA GLY A 169 18.76 -0.10 -1.89
C GLY A 169 19.06 -0.45 -0.43
N LEU A 170 18.25 -1.31 0.21
CA LEU A 170 18.58 -1.86 1.53
C LEU A 170 19.55 -3.05 1.37
N PRO A 171 20.70 -3.08 2.08
CA PRO A 171 21.63 -4.20 1.96
C PRO A 171 21.01 -5.53 2.39
N VAL A 172 21.34 -6.60 1.67
CA VAL A 172 20.88 -7.96 1.98
C VAL A 172 21.23 -8.33 3.43
N GLY A 173 20.27 -8.93 4.13
CA GLY A 173 20.40 -9.30 5.55
C GLY A 173 20.04 -8.18 6.53
N LYS A 174 19.78 -6.95 6.05
CA LYS A 174 19.27 -5.86 6.89
C LYS A 174 17.74 -5.83 6.85
N PHE A 175 17.13 -5.59 8.01
CA PHE A 175 15.68 -5.39 8.16
C PHE A 175 15.43 -4.01 8.74
N ALA A 176 14.71 -3.19 7.99
CA ALA A 176 14.30 -1.86 8.39
C ALA A 176 12.90 -1.93 9.03
N LEU A 177 12.80 -1.56 10.30
CA LEU A 177 11.52 -1.53 11.00
C LEU A 177 11.50 -0.51 12.14
N ARG A 178 10.31 0.00 12.46
CA ARG A 178 10.07 0.93 13.57
C ARG A 178 8.68 0.74 14.17
N PRO A 179 8.51 0.94 15.48
CA PRO A 179 7.21 1.20 16.10
C PRO A 179 6.51 2.42 15.48
N GLY A 180 5.17 2.39 15.46
CA GLY A 180 4.36 3.51 15.03
C GLY A 180 4.30 3.65 13.49
N PRO A 181 3.99 4.85 12.99
CA PRO A 181 3.87 5.11 11.56
C PRO A 181 5.15 4.73 10.81
N LEU A 182 5.00 3.92 9.76
CA LEU A 182 6.02 3.54 8.81
C LEU A 182 5.77 4.31 7.50
N MET A 183 4.66 4.02 6.82
CA MET A 183 4.27 4.65 5.55
C MET A 183 3.13 5.64 5.75
N ALA A 184 3.19 6.78 5.06
CA ALA A 184 2.14 7.79 5.13
C ALA A 184 0.85 7.34 4.45
N ALA A 185 -0.29 7.77 5.01
CA ALA A 185 -1.56 7.71 4.28
C ALA A 185 -1.42 8.49 2.98
N ALA A 186 -2.09 8.03 1.94
CA ALA A 186 -2.05 8.65 0.62
C ALA A 186 -3.47 9.02 0.19
N ASP A 187 -3.73 10.31 -0.05
CA ASP A 187 -5.03 10.80 -0.50
C ASP A 187 -4.91 11.55 -1.81
N ARG A 188 -5.98 11.52 -2.61
CA ARG A 188 -6.09 12.26 -3.87
C ARG A 188 -7.09 13.39 -3.71
N ILE A 189 -6.74 14.55 -4.26
CA ILE A 189 -7.63 15.71 -4.27
C ILE A 189 -7.79 16.26 -5.68
N GLN A 190 -9.02 16.67 -5.99
CA GLN A 190 -9.35 17.47 -7.16
C GLN A 190 -10.11 18.71 -6.70
N ILE A 191 -9.70 19.88 -7.17
CA ILE A 191 -10.36 21.15 -6.89
C ILE A 191 -10.84 21.73 -8.22
N ASP A 192 -12.15 21.85 -8.36
CA ASP A 192 -12.78 22.50 -9.51
C ASP A 192 -13.20 23.91 -9.10
N VAL A 193 -12.70 24.91 -9.82
CA VAL A 193 -12.96 26.33 -9.56
C VAL A 193 -13.78 26.90 -10.70
N GLU A 194 -14.82 27.65 -10.38
CA GLU A 194 -15.68 28.31 -11.34
C GLU A 194 -15.87 29.80 -11.00
N GLY A 195 -15.53 30.64 -11.96
CA GLY A 195 -15.78 32.09 -11.94
C GLY A 195 -16.71 32.48 -13.09
N LYS A 196 -16.33 33.54 -13.80
CA LYS A 196 -17.07 34.05 -14.96
C LYS A 196 -16.07 34.52 -15.99
N GLY A 197 -16.03 33.82 -17.13
CA GLY A 197 -15.12 34.17 -18.21
C GLY A 197 -15.42 35.53 -18.84
N GLY A 198 -14.45 36.08 -19.57
CA GLY A 198 -14.60 37.38 -20.21
C GLY A 198 -13.38 37.82 -21.01
N HIS A 199 -13.52 38.89 -21.78
CA HIS A 199 -12.41 39.47 -22.53
C HIS A 199 -11.41 40.11 -21.55
N ALA A 200 -10.10 39.84 -21.71
CA ALA A 200 -9.07 40.26 -20.75
C ALA A 200 -8.99 41.80 -20.56
N ALA A 201 -9.30 42.58 -21.60
CA ALA A 201 -9.40 44.05 -21.51
C ALA A 201 -10.63 44.60 -20.73
N LYS A 202 -11.56 43.75 -20.30
CA LYS A 202 -12.76 44.13 -19.53
C LYS A 202 -12.90 43.29 -18.24
N PRO A 203 -11.88 43.27 -17.36
CA PRO A 203 -11.85 42.35 -16.22
C PRO A 203 -12.97 42.63 -15.20
N HIS A 204 -13.45 43.88 -15.11
CA HIS A 204 -14.57 44.27 -14.24
C HIS A 204 -15.92 43.62 -14.60
N LEU A 205 -16.02 42.94 -15.75
CA LEU A 205 -17.22 42.19 -16.15
C LEU A 205 -17.10 40.67 -15.91
N ALA A 206 -15.94 40.23 -15.42
CA ALA A 206 -15.54 38.83 -15.22
C ALA A 206 -15.27 38.54 -13.73
N VAL A 207 -15.17 37.26 -13.40
CA VAL A 207 -14.63 36.76 -12.13
C VAL A 207 -13.46 35.86 -12.50
N ASP A 208 -12.25 36.32 -12.21
CA ASP A 208 -11.02 35.70 -12.72
C ASP A 208 -10.70 34.38 -12.02
N THR A 209 -10.97 33.28 -12.72
CA THR A 209 -10.77 31.92 -12.21
C THR A 209 -9.30 31.57 -12.00
N ILE A 210 -8.37 32.11 -12.81
CA ILE A 210 -6.94 31.87 -12.65
C ILE A 210 -6.45 32.55 -11.37
N LEU A 211 -6.90 33.78 -11.11
CA LEU A 211 -6.60 34.48 -9.86
C LEU A 211 -7.10 33.68 -8.65
N ILE A 212 -8.35 33.22 -8.67
CA ILE A 212 -8.94 32.43 -7.58
C ILE A 212 -8.13 31.16 -7.34
N ALA A 213 -7.89 30.37 -8.39
CA ALA A 213 -7.18 29.11 -8.28
C ALA A 213 -5.73 29.31 -7.77
N THR A 214 -5.06 30.39 -8.19
CA THR A 214 -3.72 30.74 -7.68
C THR A 214 -3.74 31.06 -6.19
N GLN A 215 -4.76 31.79 -5.73
CA GLN A 215 -4.91 32.09 -4.32
C GLN A 215 -5.26 30.85 -3.50
N ILE A 216 -6.03 29.91 -4.05
CA ILE A 216 -6.26 28.60 -3.42
C ILE A 216 -4.91 27.89 -3.23
N VAL A 217 -4.08 27.78 -4.28
CA VAL A 217 -2.75 27.14 -4.20
C VAL A 217 -1.90 27.75 -3.08
N ASN A 218 -1.87 29.08 -2.97
CA ASN A 218 -1.13 29.77 -1.92
C ASN A 218 -1.73 29.50 -0.53
N ASN A 219 -3.04 29.63 -0.39
CA ASN A 219 -3.71 29.55 0.90
C ASN A 219 -3.69 28.14 1.48
N VAL A 220 -3.74 27.07 0.67
CA VAL A 220 -3.66 25.69 1.19
C VAL A 220 -2.29 25.37 1.80
N GLN A 221 -1.23 26.12 1.46
CA GLN A 221 0.08 25.99 2.13
C GLN A 221 0.02 26.42 3.60
N SER A 222 -0.98 27.21 3.99
CA SER A 222 -1.20 27.59 5.39
C SER A 222 -1.60 26.40 6.27
N ILE A 223 -2.12 25.32 5.69
CA ILE A 223 -2.53 24.14 6.45
C ILE A 223 -1.32 23.51 7.15
N VAL A 224 -0.29 23.14 6.37
CA VAL A 224 0.92 22.54 6.93
C VAL A 224 1.69 23.56 7.76
N SER A 225 1.80 24.80 7.27
CA SER A 225 2.65 25.77 7.95
C SER A 225 2.04 26.31 9.25
N ARG A 226 0.70 26.45 9.36
CA ARG A 226 0.03 27.14 10.48
C ARG A 226 -1.04 26.33 11.23
N ASN A 227 -1.54 25.23 10.69
CA ASN A 227 -2.55 24.40 11.37
C ASN A 227 -2.01 23.07 11.90
N VAL A 228 -1.01 22.49 11.25
CA VAL A 228 -0.39 21.23 11.67
C VAL A 228 0.56 21.52 12.85
N ASP A 229 0.51 20.66 13.87
CA ASP A 229 1.48 20.68 14.98
C ASP A 229 2.90 20.59 14.40
N PRO A 230 3.88 21.42 14.82
CA PRO A 230 5.26 21.29 14.37
C PRO A 230 5.89 19.90 14.57
N LEU A 231 5.35 19.07 15.48
CA LEU A 231 5.72 17.66 15.68
C LEU A 231 4.86 16.69 14.86
N GLY A 232 3.74 17.17 14.33
CA GLY A 232 2.87 16.47 13.39
C GLY A 232 3.46 16.42 11.98
N ASN A 233 2.90 15.57 11.13
CA ASN A 233 3.40 15.35 9.77
C ASN A 233 2.23 15.39 8.79
N ALA A 234 2.31 16.34 7.85
CA ALA A 234 1.39 16.45 6.73
C ALA A 234 2.11 17.04 5.52
N VAL A 235 1.72 16.60 4.33
CA VAL A 235 2.10 17.19 3.04
C VAL A 235 0.84 17.43 2.25
N VAL A 236 0.72 18.62 1.68
CA VAL A 236 -0.30 18.97 0.70
C VAL A 236 0.45 19.41 -0.56
N SER A 237 0.21 18.74 -1.68
CA SER A 237 0.85 19.09 -2.94
C SER A 237 -0.19 19.27 -4.03
N ILE A 238 -0.17 20.42 -4.70
CA ILE A 238 -0.92 20.65 -5.94
C ILE A 238 0.04 20.32 -7.08
N CYS A 239 -0.29 19.29 -7.85
CA CYS A 239 0.58 18.68 -8.85
C CYS A 239 0.18 19.06 -10.28
N ALA A 240 -1.05 19.52 -10.50
CA ALA A 240 -1.51 20.02 -11.78
C ALA A 240 -2.39 21.26 -11.61
N PHE A 241 -2.28 22.19 -12.56
CA PHE A 241 -3.08 23.41 -12.65
C PHE A 241 -3.48 23.59 -14.11
N ASN A 242 -4.78 23.45 -14.42
CA ASN A 242 -5.29 23.55 -15.78
C ASN A 242 -6.36 24.63 -15.86
N ALA A 243 -6.13 25.68 -16.66
CA ALA A 243 -7.09 26.76 -16.90
C ALA A 243 -6.76 27.54 -18.20
N GLY A 244 -7.77 27.86 -18.99
CA GLY A 244 -7.64 28.70 -20.18
C GLY A 244 -6.97 28.01 -21.38
N PHE A 245 -7.02 28.71 -22.52
CA PHE A 245 -6.52 28.23 -23.82
C PHE A 245 -5.81 29.31 -24.66
N THR A 246 -6.00 30.59 -24.33
CA THR A 246 -5.50 31.74 -25.10
C THR A 246 -5.17 32.91 -24.16
N ASP A 247 -4.48 33.92 -24.64
CA ASP A 247 -3.90 35.03 -23.86
C ASP A 247 -4.85 36.21 -23.61
N ASN A 248 -5.92 36.34 -24.40
CA ASN A 248 -6.83 37.49 -24.36
C ASN A 248 -8.22 37.18 -23.75
N VAL A 249 -8.40 36.00 -23.15
CA VAL A 249 -9.65 35.57 -22.51
C VAL A 249 -9.40 35.06 -21.10
N ILE A 250 -10.17 35.58 -20.14
CA ILE A 250 -10.27 35.05 -18.78
C ILE A 250 -11.14 33.78 -18.84
N PRO A 251 -10.65 32.60 -18.42
CA PRO A 251 -11.42 31.37 -18.46
C PRO A 251 -12.52 31.32 -17.40
N GLN A 252 -13.61 30.61 -17.68
CA GLN A 252 -14.68 30.39 -16.71
C GLN A 252 -14.32 29.35 -15.65
N THR A 253 -13.48 28.36 -15.99
CA THR A 253 -13.18 27.22 -15.11
C THR A 253 -11.68 26.97 -14.98
N ALA A 254 -11.28 26.39 -13.84
CA ALA A 254 -9.95 25.83 -13.61
C ALA A 254 -10.06 24.52 -12.82
N THR A 255 -9.18 23.56 -13.12
CA THR A 255 -9.09 22.28 -12.39
C THR A 255 -7.68 22.09 -11.85
N LEU A 256 -7.58 21.87 -10.54
CA LEU A 256 -6.34 21.56 -9.84
C LEU A 256 -6.37 20.10 -9.38
N LEU A 257 -5.26 19.38 -9.58
CA LEU A 257 -5.09 18.02 -9.07
C LEU A 257 -3.96 18.01 -8.06
N GLY A 258 -4.11 17.21 -7.02
CA GLY A 258 -3.13 17.15 -5.96
C GLY A 258 -3.21 15.88 -5.12
N THR A 259 -2.37 15.87 -4.10
CA THR A 259 -2.18 14.72 -3.22
C THR A 259 -1.94 15.19 -1.79
N VAL A 260 -2.42 14.41 -0.82
CA VAL A 260 -2.18 14.65 0.60
C VAL A 260 -1.47 13.44 1.20
N ARG A 261 -0.49 13.70 2.09
CA ARG A 261 0.19 12.67 2.89
C ARG A 261 0.11 13.02 4.36
N THR A 262 -0.22 12.05 5.20
CA THR A 262 -0.27 12.24 6.67
C THR A 262 0.24 11.00 7.40
N LEU A 263 0.77 11.17 8.62
CA LEU A 263 1.27 10.04 9.44
C LEU A 263 0.32 9.64 10.58
N THR A 264 -0.82 10.32 10.76
CA THR A 264 -1.84 9.90 11.72
C THR A 264 -3.26 10.16 11.18
N PRO A 265 -4.28 9.40 11.63
CA PRO A 265 -5.67 9.64 11.27
C PRO A 265 -6.14 11.05 11.64
N GLU A 266 -5.72 11.57 12.79
CA GLU A 266 -6.13 12.89 13.28
C GLU A 266 -5.57 14.01 12.39
N MET A 267 -4.34 13.86 11.89
CA MET A 267 -3.78 14.80 10.92
C MET A 267 -4.48 14.71 9.58
N ARG A 268 -4.90 13.51 9.15
CA ARG A 268 -5.69 13.30 7.93
C ARG A 268 -7.03 14.05 8.02
N ASP A 269 -7.74 13.89 9.13
CA ASP A 269 -9.00 14.58 9.40
C ASP A 269 -8.83 16.10 9.42
N LEU A 270 -7.77 16.58 10.07
CA LEU A 270 -7.46 18.01 10.12
C LEU A 270 -7.22 18.58 8.72
N VAL A 271 -6.37 17.93 7.92
CA VAL A 271 -6.00 18.43 6.59
C VAL A 271 -7.19 18.44 5.64
N GLU A 272 -7.99 17.38 5.61
CA GLU A 272 -9.21 17.33 4.79
C GLU A 272 -10.18 18.45 5.17
N LYS A 273 -10.47 18.60 6.48
CA LYS A 273 -11.34 19.68 6.98
C LYS A 273 -10.84 21.06 6.58
N ARG A 274 -9.54 21.32 6.73
CA ARG A 274 -8.95 22.63 6.41
C ARG A 274 -8.91 22.89 4.91
N LEU A 275 -8.68 21.87 4.09
CA LEU A 275 -8.75 21.98 2.63
C LEU A 275 -10.15 22.41 2.19
N HIS A 276 -11.22 21.77 2.68
CA HIS A 276 -12.59 22.18 2.37
C HIS A 276 -12.83 23.66 2.69
N GLN A 277 -12.50 24.06 3.92
CA GLN A 277 -12.71 25.43 4.39
C GLN A 277 -11.93 26.47 3.58
N ILE A 278 -10.67 26.19 3.24
CA ILE A 278 -9.80 27.13 2.53
C ILE A 278 -10.21 27.23 1.06
N VAL A 279 -10.49 26.09 0.40
CA VAL A 279 -10.88 26.06 -1.01
C VAL A 279 -12.17 26.84 -1.23
N GLU A 280 -13.22 26.51 -0.47
CA GLU A 280 -14.53 27.17 -0.61
C GLU A 280 -14.47 28.64 -0.18
N GLY A 281 -13.81 28.92 0.96
CA GLY A 281 -13.68 30.28 1.48
C GLY A 281 -12.87 31.21 0.58
N THR A 282 -11.78 30.72 -0.02
CA THR A 282 -10.96 31.51 -0.95
C THR A 282 -11.75 31.87 -2.20
N ALA A 283 -12.48 30.92 -2.79
CA ALA A 283 -13.27 31.20 -3.98
C ALA A 283 -14.39 32.22 -3.71
N ALA A 284 -15.11 32.05 -2.59
CA ALA A 284 -16.18 32.95 -2.20
C ALA A 284 -15.67 34.40 -2.00
N MET A 285 -14.48 34.58 -1.44
CA MET A 285 -13.86 35.90 -1.23
C MET A 285 -13.69 36.70 -2.53
N TYR A 286 -13.50 36.02 -3.66
CA TYR A 286 -13.32 36.64 -4.98
C TYR A 286 -14.60 36.61 -5.85
N GLY A 287 -15.74 36.18 -5.28
CA GLY A 287 -17.02 36.12 -6.00
C GLY A 287 -17.19 34.92 -6.94
N GLY A 288 -16.33 33.90 -6.81
CA GLY A 288 -16.46 32.62 -7.53
C GLY A 288 -16.87 31.48 -6.59
N THR A 289 -16.84 30.26 -7.11
CA THR A 289 -17.06 29.03 -6.35
C THR A 289 -15.92 28.05 -6.56
N ALA A 290 -15.68 27.18 -5.58
CA ALA A 290 -14.77 26.07 -5.75
C ALA A 290 -15.30 24.85 -5.01
N LYS A 291 -15.15 23.67 -5.62
CA LYS A 291 -15.53 22.38 -5.06
C LYS A 291 -14.30 21.53 -4.88
N LEU A 292 -14.07 21.06 -3.66
CA LEU A 292 -13.08 20.03 -3.37
C LEU A 292 -13.74 18.64 -3.45
N THR A 293 -13.17 17.78 -4.28
CA THR A 293 -13.41 16.33 -4.26
C THR A 293 -12.22 15.67 -3.57
N TYR A 294 -12.44 15.16 -2.36
CA TYR A 294 -11.41 14.50 -1.55
C TYR A 294 -11.63 12.98 -1.59
N HIS A 295 -10.60 12.23 -1.98
CA HIS A 295 -10.63 10.77 -1.99
C HIS A 295 -9.60 10.22 -1.01
N ARG A 296 -10.09 9.69 0.12
CA ARG A 296 -9.27 8.93 1.06
C ARG A 296 -8.84 7.60 0.45
N ASP A 297 -7.55 7.43 0.16
CA ASP A 297 -6.99 6.16 -0.33
C ASP A 297 -6.40 5.36 0.86
N TYR A 298 -5.19 4.82 0.74
CA TYR A 298 -4.57 4.03 1.79
C TYR A 298 -4.40 4.78 3.13
N PRO A 299 -4.76 4.15 4.27
CA PRO A 299 -4.45 4.69 5.59
C PRO A 299 -2.95 4.57 5.88
N VAL A 300 -2.54 5.16 7.01
CA VAL A 300 -1.17 5.05 7.52
C VAL A 300 -0.85 3.59 7.83
N THR A 301 0.29 3.09 7.33
CA THR A 301 0.85 1.83 7.79
C THR A 301 1.50 2.08 9.15
N LYS A 302 0.81 1.69 10.23
CA LYS A 302 1.25 1.90 11.62
C LYS A 302 1.56 0.56 12.27
N ASN A 303 2.82 0.33 12.60
CA ASN A 303 3.22 -0.86 13.34
C ASN A 303 2.84 -0.73 14.82
N HIS A 304 2.22 -1.77 15.37
CA HIS A 304 2.09 -1.92 16.82
C HIS A 304 3.48 -2.02 17.45
N ALA A 305 3.70 -1.30 18.55
CA ALA A 305 5.05 -1.12 19.11
C ALA A 305 5.69 -2.45 19.52
N ASP A 306 4.93 -3.27 20.25
CA ASP A 306 5.41 -4.55 20.77
C ASP A 306 5.67 -5.55 19.62
N ASN A 307 4.75 -5.63 18.65
CA ASN A 307 4.92 -6.49 17.47
C ASN A 307 6.12 -6.08 16.62
N ALA A 308 6.37 -4.78 16.45
CA ALA A 308 7.53 -4.28 15.73
C ALA A 308 8.83 -4.71 16.42
N ILE A 309 8.92 -4.50 17.74
CA ILE A 309 10.09 -4.91 18.52
C ILE A 309 10.31 -6.42 18.38
N PHE A 310 9.26 -7.21 18.62
CA PHE A 310 9.31 -8.66 18.50
C PHE A 310 9.79 -9.15 17.14
N ALA A 311 9.22 -8.62 16.04
CA ALA A 311 9.61 -9.02 14.69
C ALA A 311 11.07 -8.65 14.38
N GLY A 312 11.52 -7.49 14.87
CA GLY A 312 12.90 -7.06 14.71
C GLY A 312 13.90 -7.92 15.47
N ASP A 313 13.56 -8.34 16.68
CA ASP A 313 14.40 -9.22 17.49
C ASP A 313 14.46 -10.63 16.89
N ALA A 314 13.33 -11.13 16.39
CA ALA A 314 13.26 -12.40 15.65
C ALA A 314 14.14 -12.39 14.38
N ALA A 315 14.18 -11.26 13.67
CA ALA A 315 15.07 -11.09 12.51
C ALA A 315 16.55 -11.04 12.92
N ALA A 316 16.89 -10.31 13.98
CA ALA A 316 18.26 -10.14 14.48
C ALA A 316 18.85 -11.41 15.12
N ALA A 317 18.01 -12.33 15.60
CA ALA A 317 18.46 -13.60 16.17
C ALA A 317 19.12 -14.55 15.15
N ARG A 318 19.06 -14.24 13.85
CA ARG A 318 19.64 -15.06 12.78
C ARG A 318 21.06 -14.59 12.41
N PRO A 319 22.04 -15.50 12.23
CA PRO A 319 23.39 -15.11 11.83
C PRO A 319 23.41 -14.24 10.57
N GLY A 320 24.18 -13.15 10.60
CA GLY A 320 24.32 -12.20 9.50
C GLY A 320 23.11 -11.28 9.28
N ARG A 321 22.11 -11.33 10.16
CA ARG A 321 20.89 -10.51 10.06
C ARG A 321 20.91 -9.41 11.11
N HIS A 322 20.51 -8.22 10.70
CA HIS A 322 20.54 -7.06 11.60
C HIS A 322 19.27 -6.23 11.45
N ARG A 323 18.67 -5.90 12.59
CA ARG A 323 17.67 -4.85 12.68
C ARG A 323 18.35 -3.49 12.52
N ILE A 324 17.78 -2.65 11.68
CA ILE A 324 18.12 -1.23 11.58
C ILE A 324 16.86 -0.39 11.73
N GLY A 325 17.00 0.86 12.15
CA GLY A 325 15.89 1.80 12.15
C GLY A 325 15.41 2.04 10.72
N ALA A 326 14.09 2.00 10.50
CA ALA A 326 13.54 2.34 9.19
C ALA A 326 13.85 3.82 8.85
N PRO A 327 14.48 4.11 7.69
CA PRO A 327 14.66 5.48 7.24
C PRO A 327 13.31 6.21 7.09
N PRO A 328 13.29 7.55 7.23
CA PRO A 328 12.11 8.34 6.92
C PRO A 328 11.70 8.14 5.45
N GLY A 329 10.41 7.91 5.20
CA GLY A 329 9.87 7.82 3.83
C GLY A 329 9.94 6.45 3.17
N LEU A 330 10.21 5.39 3.95
CA LEU A 330 9.78 4.02 3.58
C LEU A 330 8.27 3.90 3.69
#